data_AF-A0A1V1PAX8-F1
#
_entry.id   AF-A0A1V1PAX8-F1
#
_cell.length_a   1.000
_cell.length_b   1.000
_cell.length_c   1.000
_cell.angle_alpha   90.00
_cell.angle_beta   90.00
_cell.angle_gamma   90.00
#
_symmetry.space_group_name_H-M   'P 1'
#
loop_
_entity.id
_entity.type
_entity.pdbx_description
1 polymer ?
#
loop_
_entity_poly.entity_id
_entity_poly.type
_entity_poly.pdbx_seq_one_letter_code
_entity_poly.pdbx_strand_id
1 'polypeptide(L)'
;MSKKLKKDRKLRKNKQSKLLNMSDDQRIEMARQKLSANNARDAISVLKLIKDAQDNNTVKSLLFQAYMLRETQLSQKGMHVEAEMVLEQAFEYLPDFSDISEDQLCKYLAKTTLPMAVDAYYSYLQKQKPSKNAQYILVDRVCQTGQWKLLDIFDKNDPMCKDRPIMKTVRKLMIEGKWEEAYQATKPLSRMSPYAEYKLFCRGMVSFYAEDDTAMLQAFDRISDSFSFSPTIHELKVIASPMESLKKKGYAISKTDYLWEGPVHLDRQLGQLIVAVDNYRNKEVRSLIYSVAKALYPQKPDWAALHILIILLARQLVQREGGGHIIDMARSILNPQQFKLFQTKYKFRFSKYPFLDAARYLDCLPLEISEPEMQNLAKAMILFYTAKSWFEEMDQLSSRGLKYLSKELNLSYTNNEELLIELVRKGLSFDPVNQSGYELLTQLPRTSRSSKNKIEEALLIMRDKMQNDPVPCLELASLYYEKMPFEKRKLF
;
A
#
# COMPACT_ATOMS: atom_id res chain seq x y z
N MET A 1 43.95 -27.92 27.44
CA MET A 1 43.89 -27.13 26.17
C MET A 1 45.18 -26.39 25.77
N SER A 2 46.19 -26.24 26.64
CA SER A 2 47.40 -25.42 26.35
C SER A 2 48.44 -26.05 25.40
N LYS A 3 48.55 -27.40 25.30
CA LYS A 3 49.51 -28.08 24.41
C LYS A 3 49.14 -27.98 22.92
N LYS A 4 47.85 -27.94 22.58
CA LYS A 4 47.36 -27.80 21.19
C LYS A 4 47.67 -26.41 20.63
N LEU A 5 47.42 -25.36 21.44
CA LEU A 5 47.77 -23.97 21.13
C LEU A 5 49.28 -23.75 20.91
N LYS A 6 50.17 -24.41 21.68
CA LYS A 6 51.63 -24.32 21.47
C LYS A 6 52.09 -24.98 20.17
N LYS A 7 51.48 -26.11 19.76
CA LYS A 7 51.81 -26.81 18.49
C LYS A 7 51.38 -26.00 17.26
N ASP A 8 50.20 -25.40 17.31
CA ASP A 8 49.70 -24.51 16.25
C ASP A 8 50.53 -23.23 16.10
N ARG A 9 51.02 -22.67 17.21
CA ARG A 9 51.90 -21.49 17.19
C ARG A 9 53.26 -21.78 16.53
N LYS A 10 53.81 -22.98 16.71
CA LYS A 10 55.08 -23.43 16.09
C LYS A 10 54.90 -23.69 14.59
N LEU A 11 53.78 -24.29 14.18
CA LEU A 11 53.41 -24.48 12.77
C LEU A 11 53.21 -23.15 12.02
N ARG A 12 52.57 -22.16 12.67
CA ARG A 12 52.42 -20.80 12.10
C ARG A 12 53.78 -20.11 11.91
N LYS A 13 54.68 -20.18 12.89
CA LYS A 13 56.05 -19.62 12.77
C LYS A 13 56.84 -20.27 11.62
N ASN A 14 56.76 -21.60 11.47
CA ASN A 14 57.45 -22.29 10.37
C ASN A 14 56.85 -22.01 8.99
N LYS A 15 55.54 -21.79 8.89
CA LYS A 15 54.92 -21.35 7.62
C LYS A 15 55.32 -19.92 7.27
N GLN A 16 55.39 -19.03 8.27
CA GLN A 16 55.78 -17.64 8.06
C GLN A 16 57.26 -17.50 7.68
N SER A 17 58.17 -18.30 8.26
CA SER A 17 59.58 -18.31 7.87
C SER A 17 59.79 -18.85 6.44
N LYS A 18 59.01 -19.84 6.00
CA LYS A 18 59.04 -20.31 4.61
C LYS A 18 58.59 -19.24 3.61
N LEU A 19 57.55 -18.47 3.93
CA LEU A 19 57.07 -17.37 3.09
C LEU A 19 58.09 -16.21 2.99
N LEU A 20 58.77 -15.91 4.10
CA LEU A 20 59.83 -14.88 4.13
C LEU A 20 61.04 -15.24 3.27
N ASN A 21 61.30 -16.53 3.04
CA ASN A 21 62.43 -17.00 2.23
C ASN A 21 62.11 -17.19 0.74
N MET A 22 60.86 -16.98 0.31
CA MET A 22 60.46 -17.02 -1.11
C MET A 22 60.79 -15.71 -1.82
N SER A 23 61.12 -15.79 -3.11
CA SER A 23 61.25 -14.61 -3.98
C SER A 23 59.89 -13.94 -4.22
N ASP A 24 59.90 -12.68 -4.62
CA ASP A 24 58.66 -11.92 -4.81
C ASP A 24 57.80 -12.49 -5.97
N ASP A 25 58.41 -12.98 -7.05
CA ASP A 25 57.69 -13.67 -8.14
C ASP A 25 56.98 -14.95 -7.65
N GLN A 26 57.65 -15.74 -6.80
CA GLN A 26 57.04 -16.93 -6.19
C GLN A 26 55.88 -16.58 -5.26
N ARG A 27 55.95 -15.43 -4.57
CA ARG A 27 54.87 -14.93 -3.72
C ARG A 27 53.68 -14.45 -4.55
N ILE A 28 53.93 -13.76 -5.67
CA ILE A 28 52.89 -13.32 -6.61
C ILE A 28 52.15 -14.55 -7.16
N GLU A 29 52.87 -15.58 -7.61
CA GLU A 29 52.26 -16.78 -8.16
C GLU A 29 51.47 -17.56 -7.10
N MET A 30 52.03 -17.68 -5.89
CA MET A 30 51.30 -18.27 -4.76
C MET A 30 50.04 -17.48 -4.41
N ALA A 31 50.06 -16.15 -4.46
CA ALA A 31 48.89 -15.33 -4.21
C ALA A 31 47.80 -15.52 -5.28
N ARG A 32 48.18 -15.64 -6.57
CA ARG A 32 47.25 -15.97 -7.65
C ARG A 32 46.58 -17.32 -7.42
N GLN A 33 47.33 -18.35 -7.03
CA GLN A 33 46.79 -19.66 -6.69
C GLN A 33 45.82 -19.59 -5.48
N LYS A 34 46.11 -18.72 -4.50
CA LYS A 34 45.20 -18.52 -3.36
C LYS A 34 43.92 -17.79 -3.76
N LEU A 35 43.99 -16.83 -4.68
CA LEU A 35 42.82 -16.14 -5.22
C LEU A 35 41.95 -17.07 -6.06
N SER A 36 42.55 -17.90 -6.93
CA SER A 36 41.79 -18.89 -7.70
C SER A 36 41.13 -19.95 -6.81
N ALA A 37 41.74 -20.27 -5.65
CA ALA A 37 41.16 -21.11 -4.61
C ALA A 37 40.17 -20.38 -3.66
N ASN A 38 39.74 -19.15 -3.98
CA ASN A 38 38.87 -18.31 -3.15
C ASN A 38 39.38 -18.04 -1.71
N ASN A 39 40.70 -18.13 -1.48
CA ASN A 39 41.31 -17.91 -0.18
C ASN A 39 41.93 -16.50 -0.08
N ALA A 40 41.04 -15.50 0.01
CA ALA A 40 41.39 -14.09 0.03
C ALA A 40 42.31 -13.70 1.21
N ARG A 41 42.07 -14.27 2.40
CA ARG A 41 42.86 -13.94 3.61
C ARG A 41 44.32 -14.35 3.46
N ASP A 42 44.57 -15.56 2.98
CA ASP A 42 45.93 -16.05 2.79
C ASP A 42 46.62 -15.29 1.64
N ALA A 43 45.89 -14.97 0.57
CA ALA A 43 46.41 -14.15 -0.53
C ALA A 43 46.90 -12.77 -0.06
N ILE A 44 46.09 -12.04 0.73
CA ILE A 44 46.47 -10.76 1.34
C ILE A 44 47.74 -10.92 2.21
N SER A 45 47.80 -11.98 3.01
CA SER A 45 48.94 -12.21 3.90
C SER A 45 50.25 -12.49 3.17
N VAL A 46 50.20 -13.10 1.97
CA VAL A 46 51.37 -13.36 1.14
C VAL A 46 51.81 -12.09 0.43
N LEU A 47 50.87 -11.33 -0.16
CA LEU A 47 51.15 -10.12 -0.92
C LEU A 47 51.73 -8.99 -0.05
N LYS A 48 51.29 -8.86 1.21
CA LYS A 48 51.84 -7.87 2.16
C LYS A 48 53.30 -8.09 2.56
N LEU A 49 53.89 -9.24 2.25
CA LEU A 49 55.30 -9.53 2.57
C LEU A 49 56.27 -9.04 1.49
N ILE A 50 55.75 -8.63 0.33
CA ILE A 50 56.54 -8.07 -0.77
C ILE A 50 56.92 -6.63 -0.39
N LYS A 51 58.21 -6.30 -0.46
CA LYS A 51 58.68 -4.92 -0.23
C LYS A 51 58.20 -4.05 -1.40
N ASP A 52 57.81 -2.81 -1.11
CA ASP A 52 57.30 -1.87 -2.12
C ASP A 52 56.05 -2.38 -2.85
N ALA A 53 55.22 -3.18 -2.16
CA ALA A 53 53.93 -3.66 -2.67
C ALA A 53 53.01 -2.53 -3.16
N GLN A 54 53.19 -1.31 -2.64
CA GLN A 54 52.48 -0.11 -3.09
C GLN A 54 53.07 0.50 -4.37
N ASP A 55 54.29 0.21 -4.78
CA ASP A 55 54.89 0.79 -6.00
C ASP A 55 54.82 -0.17 -7.20
N ASN A 56 54.51 -1.44 -6.95
CA ASN A 56 54.33 -2.45 -8.00
C ASN A 56 52.85 -2.58 -8.42
N ASN A 57 52.51 -2.13 -9.64
CA ASN A 57 51.14 -2.19 -10.19
C ASN A 57 50.55 -3.61 -10.20
N THR A 58 51.37 -4.64 -10.44
CA THR A 58 50.89 -6.05 -10.42
C THR A 58 50.48 -6.47 -9.01
N VAL A 59 51.27 -6.09 -8.00
CA VAL A 59 50.98 -6.41 -6.60
C VAL A 59 49.78 -5.61 -6.10
N LYS A 60 49.69 -4.31 -6.42
CA LYS A 60 48.51 -3.46 -6.17
C LYS A 60 47.23 -4.08 -6.72
N SER A 61 47.24 -4.45 -8.00
CA SER A 61 46.11 -5.07 -8.69
C SER A 61 45.64 -6.37 -8.01
N LEU A 62 46.57 -7.23 -7.61
CA LEU A 62 46.26 -8.47 -6.88
C LEU A 62 45.77 -8.21 -5.45
N LEU A 63 46.34 -7.21 -4.75
CA LEU A 63 45.87 -6.80 -3.42
C LEU A 63 44.45 -6.26 -3.48
N PHE A 64 44.13 -5.40 -4.45
CA PHE A 64 42.78 -4.92 -4.70
C PHE A 64 41.80 -6.09 -4.91
N GLN A 65 42.12 -7.03 -5.80
CA GLN A 65 41.28 -8.22 -6.02
C GLN A 65 41.08 -9.04 -4.74
N ALA A 66 42.15 -9.25 -3.97
CA ALA A 66 42.11 -10.03 -2.74
C ALA A 66 41.23 -9.36 -1.68
N TYR A 67 41.33 -8.05 -1.48
CA TYR A 67 40.48 -7.33 -0.55
C TYR A 67 39.02 -7.27 -1.01
N MET A 68 38.75 -7.04 -2.30
CA MET A 68 37.38 -7.07 -2.83
C MET A 68 36.73 -8.45 -2.65
N LEU A 69 37.46 -9.54 -2.90
CA LEU A 69 36.97 -10.89 -2.63
C LEU A 69 36.73 -11.11 -1.14
N ARG A 70 37.61 -10.59 -0.27
CA ARG A 70 37.47 -10.70 1.18
C ARG A 70 36.26 -9.93 1.71
N GLU A 71 36.02 -8.73 1.20
CA GLU A 71 34.83 -7.93 1.50
C GLU A 71 33.57 -8.74 1.18
N THR A 72 33.48 -9.31 -0.02
CA THR A 72 32.30 -10.07 -0.44
C THR A 72 32.05 -11.28 0.46
N GLN A 73 33.11 -11.98 0.86
CA GLN A 73 33.02 -13.10 1.81
C GLN A 73 32.56 -12.70 3.22
N LEU A 74 32.91 -11.49 3.69
CA LEU A 74 32.48 -10.97 4.98
C LEU A 74 31.04 -10.48 4.93
N SER A 75 30.67 -9.76 3.87
CA SER A 75 29.31 -9.32 3.59
C SER A 75 28.32 -10.49 3.53
N GLN A 76 28.69 -11.59 2.85
CA GLN A 76 27.87 -12.82 2.81
C GLN A 76 27.71 -13.50 4.19
N LYS A 77 28.62 -13.24 5.14
CA LYS A 77 28.55 -13.75 6.51
C LYS A 77 27.84 -12.80 7.49
N GLY A 78 27.32 -11.67 7.01
CA GLY A 78 26.68 -10.64 7.84
C GLY A 78 27.66 -9.79 8.65
N MET A 79 28.96 -9.85 8.36
CA MET A 79 30.00 -9.06 9.05
C MET A 79 30.20 -7.72 8.34
N HIS A 80 29.20 -6.83 8.43
CA HIS A 80 29.15 -5.61 7.62
C HIS A 80 30.22 -4.57 7.99
N VAL A 81 30.52 -4.39 9.28
CA VAL A 81 31.52 -3.42 9.75
C VAL A 81 32.92 -3.84 9.28
N GLU A 82 33.26 -5.11 9.41
CA GLU A 82 34.54 -5.63 8.94
C GLU A 82 34.64 -5.64 7.41
N ALA A 83 33.53 -5.86 6.71
CA ALA A 83 33.48 -5.77 5.26
C ALA A 83 33.77 -4.33 4.79
N GLU A 84 33.21 -3.32 5.46
CA GLU A 84 33.45 -1.91 5.17
C GLU A 84 34.90 -1.50 5.41
N MET A 85 35.49 -1.89 6.55
CA MET A 85 36.93 -1.65 6.81
C MET A 85 37.84 -2.32 5.76
N VAL A 86 37.47 -3.52 5.29
CA VAL A 86 38.21 -4.22 4.24
C VAL A 86 38.04 -3.54 2.88
N LEU A 87 36.89 -2.94 2.61
CA LEU A 87 36.63 -2.17 1.40
C LEU A 87 37.47 -0.90 1.34
N GLU A 88 37.57 -0.16 2.45
CA GLU A 88 38.48 0.99 2.56
C GLU A 88 39.93 0.59 2.28
N GLN A 89 40.38 -0.53 2.87
CA GLN A 89 41.70 -1.09 2.57
C GLN A 89 41.86 -1.50 1.12
N ALA A 90 40.80 -1.98 0.45
CA ALA A 90 40.87 -2.30 -0.96
C ALA A 90 41.21 -1.03 -1.78
N PHE A 91 40.56 0.08 -1.48
CA PHE A 91 40.73 1.33 -2.23
C PHE A 91 42.12 1.95 -2.09
N GLU A 92 42.87 1.67 -1.02
CA GLU A 92 44.29 2.06 -0.92
C GLU A 92 45.18 1.42 -2.00
N TYR A 93 44.77 0.26 -2.53
CA TYR A 93 45.50 -0.48 -3.57
C TYR A 93 44.82 -0.42 -4.94
N LEU A 94 43.90 0.53 -5.15
CA LEU A 94 43.23 0.71 -6.43
C LEU A 94 44.27 0.96 -7.54
N PRO A 95 44.28 0.16 -8.63
CA PRO A 95 45.14 0.42 -9.78
C PRO A 95 44.76 1.73 -10.48
N ASP A 96 45.69 2.31 -11.25
CA ASP A 96 45.33 3.40 -12.18
C ASP A 96 44.24 2.88 -13.14
N PHE A 97 43.27 3.73 -13.45
CA PHE A 97 42.21 3.40 -14.39
C PHE A 97 42.71 3.12 -15.82
N SER A 98 43.98 3.42 -16.14
CA SER A 98 44.66 2.96 -17.35
C SER A 98 44.90 1.45 -17.36
N ASP A 99 45.17 0.86 -16.19
CA ASP A 99 45.69 -0.50 -16.05
C ASP A 99 44.68 -1.43 -15.36
N ILE A 100 43.57 -0.88 -14.88
CA ILE A 100 42.50 -1.65 -14.22
C ILE A 100 41.81 -2.58 -15.24
N SER A 101 41.57 -3.82 -14.82
CA SER A 101 40.77 -4.74 -15.65
C SER A 101 39.28 -4.35 -15.61
N GLU A 102 38.54 -4.74 -16.65
CA GLU A 102 37.08 -4.50 -16.69
C GLU A 102 36.35 -5.10 -15.48
N ASP A 103 36.75 -6.30 -15.05
CA ASP A 103 36.17 -6.97 -13.86
C ASP A 103 36.44 -6.18 -12.57
N GLN A 104 37.67 -5.67 -12.39
CA GLN A 104 38.03 -4.84 -11.25
C GLN A 104 37.26 -3.52 -11.25
N LEU A 105 37.12 -2.89 -12.42
CA LEU A 105 36.32 -1.70 -12.60
C LEU A 105 34.86 -1.97 -12.20
N CYS A 106 34.23 -3.00 -12.75
CA CYS A 106 32.83 -3.33 -12.42
C CYS A 106 32.64 -3.55 -10.90
N LYS A 107 33.56 -4.26 -10.24
CA LYS A 107 33.54 -4.45 -8.78
C LYS A 107 33.68 -3.13 -8.02
N TYR A 108 34.56 -2.24 -8.46
CA TYR A 108 34.72 -0.90 -7.89
C TYR A 108 33.44 -0.08 -8.04
N LEU A 109 32.89 -0.02 -9.25
CA LEU A 109 31.66 0.72 -9.57
C LEU A 109 30.45 0.22 -8.78
N ALA A 110 30.37 -1.07 -8.45
CA ALA A 110 29.27 -1.62 -7.67
C ALA A 110 29.34 -1.28 -6.16
N LYS A 111 30.53 -0.94 -5.64
CA LYS A 111 30.79 -0.81 -4.19
C LYS A 111 31.04 0.62 -3.71
N THR A 112 31.28 1.56 -4.62
CA THR A 112 31.58 2.97 -4.29
C THR A 112 30.34 3.85 -4.33
N THR A 113 30.43 5.11 -3.92
CA THR A 113 29.33 6.07 -4.12
C THR A 113 29.09 6.34 -5.61
N LEU A 114 27.87 6.72 -5.98
CA LEU A 114 27.53 6.93 -7.39
C LEU A 114 28.39 8.03 -8.07
N PRO A 115 28.67 9.19 -7.42
CA PRO A 115 29.60 10.18 -7.99
C PRO A 115 31.00 9.60 -8.26
N MET A 116 31.57 8.90 -7.28
CA MET A 116 32.90 8.27 -7.43
C MET A 116 32.91 7.22 -8.55
N ALA A 117 31.83 6.44 -8.68
CA ALA A 117 31.70 5.46 -9.74
C ALA A 117 31.66 6.13 -11.13
N VAL A 118 30.91 7.22 -11.26
CA VAL A 118 30.82 8.00 -12.50
C VAL A 118 32.18 8.61 -12.88
N ASP A 119 32.87 9.23 -11.93
CA ASP A 119 34.20 9.82 -12.15
C ASP A 119 35.26 8.77 -12.52
N ALA A 120 35.21 7.61 -11.86
CA ALA A 120 36.10 6.48 -12.14
C ALA A 120 35.87 5.93 -13.56
N TYR A 121 34.62 5.75 -13.96
CA TYR A 121 34.31 5.29 -15.31
C TYR A 121 34.70 6.31 -16.38
N TYR A 122 34.48 7.60 -16.12
CA TYR A 122 34.94 8.66 -17.00
C TYR A 122 36.47 8.62 -17.17
N SER A 123 37.21 8.46 -16.07
CA SER A 123 38.68 8.34 -16.08
C SER A 123 39.15 7.10 -16.86
N TYR A 124 38.43 5.98 -16.74
CA TYR A 124 38.67 4.77 -17.52
C TYR A 124 38.47 4.99 -19.02
N LEU A 125 37.38 5.66 -19.42
CA LEU A 125 37.08 5.94 -20.84
C LEU A 125 38.13 6.82 -21.54
N GLN A 126 38.88 7.65 -20.80
CA GLN A 126 39.95 8.45 -21.40
C GLN A 126 41.10 7.62 -21.95
N LYS A 127 41.29 6.39 -21.43
CA LYS A 127 42.46 5.56 -21.72
C LYS A 127 42.09 4.18 -22.29
N GLN A 128 40.84 3.75 -22.12
CA GLN A 128 40.36 2.41 -22.47
C GLN A 128 39.06 2.46 -23.30
N LYS A 129 38.73 1.33 -23.93
CA LYS A 129 37.48 1.20 -24.70
C LYS A 129 36.26 1.11 -23.77
N PRO A 130 35.06 1.55 -24.21
CA PRO A 130 33.85 1.44 -23.41
C PRO A 130 33.53 0.00 -22.98
N SER A 131 33.37 -0.20 -21.67
CA SER A 131 32.85 -1.45 -21.09
C SER A 131 31.33 -1.38 -20.99
N LYS A 132 30.63 -2.35 -21.58
CA LYS A 132 29.16 -2.46 -21.49
C LYS A 132 28.71 -2.83 -20.07
N ASN A 133 29.42 -3.72 -19.39
CA ASN A 133 29.08 -4.14 -18.04
C ASN A 133 29.19 -2.99 -17.05
N ALA A 134 30.23 -2.16 -17.18
CA ALA A 134 30.36 -0.94 -16.39
C ALA A 134 29.21 0.05 -16.66
N GLN A 135 28.80 0.22 -17.92
CA GLN A 135 27.65 1.06 -18.27
C GLN A 135 26.36 0.53 -17.64
N TYR A 136 26.10 -0.78 -17.72
CA TYR A 136 24.93 -1.42 -17.08
C TYR A 136 24.87 -1.11 -15.59
N ILE A 137 25.98 -1.30 -14.86
CA ILE A 137 26.06 -1.00 -13.43
C ILE A 137 25.77 0.48 -13.15
N LEU A 138 26.39 1.40 -13.90
CA LEU A 138 26.19 2.84 -13.68
C LEU A 138 24.76 3.25 -13.93
N VAL A 139 24.19 2.87 -15.08
CA VAL A 139 22.84 3.31 -15.43
C VAL A 139 21.79 2.74 -14.50
N ASP A 140 21.98 1.51 -14.03
CA ASP A 140 21.10 0.88 -13.05
C ASP A 140 21.12 1.66 -11.73
N ARG A 141 22.31 2.02 -11.23
CA ARG A 141 22.45 2.86 -10.02
C ARG A 141 21.90 4.27 -10.20
N VAL A 142 22.06 4.88 -11.38
CA VAL A 142 21.44 6.18 -11.70
C VAL A 142 19.92 6.07 -11.72
N CYS A 143 19.37 5.02 -12.32
CA CYS A 143 17.94 4.74 -12.33
C CYS A 143 17.38 4.60 -10.91
N GLN A 144 18.05 3.86 -10.02
CA GLN A 144 17.60 3.71 -8.64
C GLN A 144 17.58 5.05 -7.89
N THR A 145 18.70 5.77 -7.92
CA THR A 145 18.90 7.00 -7.13
C THR A 145 18.23 8.24 -7.73
N GLY A 146 17.95 8.24 -9.04
CA GLY A 146 17.42 9.39 -9.76
C GLY A 146 18.45 10.51 -9.99
N GLN A 147 19.75 10.27 -9.75
CA GLN A 147 20.80 11.28 -9.87
C GLN A 147 21.29 11.45 -11.33
N TRP A 148 20.35 11.72 -12.24
CA TRP A 148 20.58 11.78 -13.68
C TRP A 148 21.59 12.84 -14.15
N LYS A 149 21.85 13.86 -13.33
CA LYS A 149 22.80 14.95 -13.62
C LYS A 149 24.24 14.46 -13.65
N LEU A 150 24.56 13.38 -12.94
CA LEU A 150 25.91 12.83 -12.94
C LEU A 150 26.35 12.32 -14.32
N LEU A 151 25.39 11.96 -15.19
CA LEU A 151 25.70 11.55 -16.55
C LEU A 151 26.05 12.73 -17.49
N ASP A 152 25.87 13.98 -17.07
CA ASP A 152 26.16 15.15 -17.93
C ASP A 152 27.66 15.31 -18.25
N ILE A 153 28.54 14.58 -17.57
CA ILE A 153 29.98 14.59 -17.85
C ILE A 153 30.36 13.79 -19.12
N PHE A 154 29.47 12.91 -19.59
CA PHE A 154 29.71 12.09 -20.79
C PHE A 154 29.21 12.79 -22.06
N ASP A 155 29.73 12.37 -23.22
CA ASP A 155 29.28 12.90 -24.51
C ASP A 155 27.77 12.72 -24.70
N LYS A 156 27.10 13.67 -25.35
CA LYS A 156 25.64 13.59 -25.59
C LYS A 156 25.25 12.38 -26.45
N ASN A 157 26.17 11.90 -27.29
CA ASN A 157 25.99 10.72 -28.12
C ASN A 157 26.29 9.41 -27.38
N ASP A 158 26.83 9.47 -26.16
CA ASP A 158 27.01 8.28 -25.33
C ASP A 158 25.65 7.60 -25.13
N PRO A 159 25.55 6.27 -25.29
CA PRO A 159 24.28 5.54 -25.12
C PRO A 159 23.57 5.81 -23.79
N MET A 160 24.30 6.02 -22.70
CA MET A 160 23.74 6.36 -21.39
C MET A 160 23.06 7.74 -21.41
N CYS A 161 23.65 8.71 -22.09
CA CYS A 161 23.12 10.08 -22.22
C CYS A 161 21.96 10.16 -23.21
N LYS A 162 22.07 9.48 -24.35
CA LYS A 162 21.09 9.47 -25.43
C LYS A 162 19.73 8.93 -24.96
N ASP A 163 19.74 7.82 -24.23
CA ASP A 163 18.52 7.13 -23.80
C ASP A 163 17.96 7.64 -22.46
N ARG A 164 18.70 8.52 -21.77
CA ARG A 164 18.32 9.12 -20.48
C ARG A 164 16.94 9.78 -20.46
N PRO A 165 16.51 10.58 -21.45
CA PRO A 165 15.19 11.22 -21.41
C PRO A 165 14.06 10.18 -21.39
N ILE A 166 14.21 9.09 -22.13
CA ILE A 166 13.26 7.97 -22.16
C ILE A 166 13.19 7.36 -20.77
N MET A 167 14.34 7.06 -20.16
CA MET A 167 14.40 6.39 -18.87
C MET A 167 13.92 7.22 -17.68
N LYS A 168 14.03 8.55 -17.75
CA LYS A 168 13.38 9.44 -16.77
C LYS A 168 11.86 9.24 -16.76
N THR A 169 11.25 9.16 -17.95
CA THR A 169 9.82 8.93 -18.10
C THR A 169 9.44 7.53 -17.64
N VAL A 170 10.17 6.50 -18.08
CA VAL A 170 9.94 5.10 -17.70
C VAL A 170 9.99 4.94 -16.18
N ARG A 171 11.02 5.47 -15.51
CA ARG A 171 11.15 5.41 -14.05
C ARG A 171 9.94 6.03 -13.35
N LYS A 172 9.44 7.18 -13.82
CA LYS A 172 8.25 7.82 -13.25
C LYS A 172 7.03 6.90 -13.35
N LEU A 173 6.80 6.31 -14.52
CA LEU A 173 5.69 5.39 -14.77
C LEU A 173 5.79 4.11 -13.93
N MET A 174 7.01 3.55 -13.76
CA MET A 174 7.25 2.41 -12.88
C MET A 174 6.92 2.72 -11.42
N ILE A 175 7.29 3.91 -10.92
CA ILE A 175 6.95 4.36 -9.56
C ILE A 175 5.44 4.52 -9.38
N GLU A 176 4.73 4.97 -10.43
CA GLU A 176 3.27 5.09 -10.45
C GLU A 176 2.55 3.74 -10.66
N GLY A 177 3.27 2.64 -10.86
CA GLY A 177 2.69 1.31 -11.12
C GLY A 177 2.06 1.16 -12.51
N LYS A 178 2.32 2.10 -13.44
CA LYS A 178 1.78 2.08 -14.82
C LYS A 178 2.65 1.24 -15.73
N TRP A 179 2.67 -0.07 -15.51
CA TRP A 179 3.61 -1.00 -16.15
C TRP A 179 3.48 -1.09 -17.68
N GLU A 180 2.25 -1.06 -18.21
CA GLU A 180 2.02 -1.07 -19.65
C GLU A 180 2.56 0.20 -20.31
N GLU A 181 2.23 1.38 -19.78
CA GLU A 181 2.75 2.65 -20.27
C GLU A 181 4.28 2.72 -20.15
N ALA A 182 4.85 2.22 -19.06
CA ALA A 182 6.29 2.13 -18.86
C ALA A 182 6.94 1.25 -19.94
N TYR A 183 6.36 0.08 -20.22
CA TYR A 183 6.85 -0.81 -21.28
C TYR A 183 6.76 -0.16 -22.66
N GLN A 184 5.65 0.49 -23.00
CA GLN A 184 5.50 1.22 -24.26
C GLN A 184 6.57 2.31 -24.42
N ALA A 185 6.85 3.06 -23.35
CA ALA A 185 7.89 4.08 -23.34
C ALA A 185 9.30 3.51 -23.56
N THR A 186 9.57 2.26 -23.19
CA THR A 186 10.86 1.59 -23.46
C THR A 186 11.02 1.06 -24.89
N LYS A 187 9.96 1.04 -25.73
CA LYS A 187 10.04 0.50 -27.09
C LYS A 187 11.15 1.12 -27.96
N PRO A 188 11.40 2.45 -27.94
CA PRO A 188 12.46 3.08 -28.71
C PRO A 188 13.88 2.67 -28.28
N LEU A 189 14.07 2.11 -27.08
CA LEU A 189 15.38 1.64 -26.63
C LEU A 189 15.87 0.49 -27.50
N SER A 190 17.10 0.65 -28.00
CA SER A 190 17.78 -0.38 -28.79
C SER A 190 18.15 -1.59 -27.91
N ARG A 191 18.35 -2.76 -28.52
CA ARG A 191 18.85 -3.96 -27.81
C ARG A 191 20.26 -3.78 -27.22
N MET A 192 21.01 -2.80 -27.73
CA MET A 192 22.37 -2.48 -27.32
C MET A 192 22.41 -1.36 -26.28
N SER A 193 21.25 -0.83 -25.89
CA SER A 193 21.15 0.23 -24.89
C SER A 193 21.62 -0.29 -23.53
N PRO A 194 22.37 0.51 -22.75
CA PRO A 194 22.63 0.24 -21.34
C PRO A 194 21.34 0.04 -20.52
N TYR A 195 20.19 0.51 -21.00
CA TYR A 195 18.90 0.37 -20.31
C TYR A 195 18.06 -0.82 -20.79
N ALA A 196 18.61 -1.71 -21.63
CA ALA A 196 17.86 -2.81 -22.23
C ALA A 196 17.21 -3.76 -21.20
N GLU A 197 17.82 -3.95 -20.04
CA GLU A 197 17.26 -4.80 -18.97
C GLU A 197 16.00 -4.20 -18.34
N TYR A 198 15.88 -2.87 -18.25
CA TYR A 198 14.65 -2.20 -17.80
C TYR A 198 13.47 -2.45 -18.74
N LYS A 199 13.73 -2.56 -20.06
CA LYS A 199 12.72 -2.94 -21.05
C LYS A 199 12.23 -4.37 -20.84
N LEU A 200 13.15 -5.31 -20.57
CA LEU A 200 12.81 -6.69 -20.25
C LEU A 200 12.06 -6.80 -18.92
N PHE A 201 12.48 -6.02 -17.92
CA PHE A 201 11.82 -5.96 -16.62
C PHE A 201 10.39 -5.45 -16.75
N CYS A 202 10.17 -4.31 -17.43
CA CYS A 202 8.82 -3.78 -17.66
C CYS A 202 7.94 -4.78 -18.43
N ARG A 203 8.49 -5.46 -19.44
CA ARG A 203 7.78 -6.52 -20.17
C ARG A 203 7.36 -7.66 -19.24
N GLY A 204 8.28 -8.14 -18.39
CA GLY A 204 7.98 -9.19 -17.43
C GLY A 204 6.92 -8.78 -16.42
N MET A 205 6.98 -7.54 -15.92
CA MET A 205 5.96 -6.98 -15.03
C MET A 205 4.58 -6.87 -15.71
N VAL A 206 4.52 -6.43 -16.98
CA VAL A 206 3.27 -6.44 -17.76
C VAL A 206 2.69 -7.86 -17.85
N SER A 207 3.51 -8.85 -18.21
CA SER A 207 3.08 -10.24 -18.30
C SER A 207 2.63 -10.80 -16.95
N PHE A 208 3.30 -10.42 -15.86
CA PHE A 208 2.91 -10.77 -14.50
C PHE A 208 1.50 -10.28 -14.14
N TYR A 209 1.19 -9.00 -14.39
CA TYR A 209 -0.17 -8.46 -14.14
C TYR A 209 -1.23 -8.98 -15.11
N ALA A 210 -0.82 -9.52 -16.26
CA ALA A 210 -1.70 -10.20 -17.20
C ALA A 210 -1.86 -11.70 -16.91
N GLU A 211 -1.27 -12.21 -15.81
CA GLU A 211 -1.26 -13.63 -15.43
C GLU A 211 -0.66 -14.56 -16.51
N ASP A 212 0.22 -14.03 -17.36
CA ASP A 212 0.97 -14.79 -18.37
C ASP A 212 2.36 -15.17 -17.82
N ASP A 213 2.38 -16.21 -17.00
CA ASP A 213 3.61 -16.74 -16.37
C ASP A 213 4.66 -17.13 -17.42
N THR A 214 4.24 -17.63 -18.59
CA THR A 214 5.17 -18.08 -19.62
C THR A 214 5.91 -16.90 -20.23
N ALA A 215 5.20 -15.84 -20.61
CA ALA A 215 5.82 -14.64 -21.15
C ALA A 215 6.65 -13.90 -20.09
N MET A 216 6.20 -13.92 -18.83
CA MET A 216 6.92 -13.35 -17.71
C MET A 216 8.29 -14.04 -17.53
N LEU A 217 8.30 -15.38 -17.40
CA LEU A 217 9.53 -16.16 -17.24
C LEU A 217 10.50 -15.94 -18.41
N GLN A 218 10.00 -15.96 -19.66
CA GLN A 218 10.82 -15.69 -20.85
C GLN A 218 11.46 -14.30 -20.84
N ALA A 219 10.79 -13.29 -20.30
CA ALA A 219 11.33 -11.94 -20.18
C ALA A 219 12.40 -11.87 -19.08
N PHE A 220 12.11 -12.46 -17.92
CA PHE A 220 13.00 -12.46 -16.76
C PHE A 220 14.23 -13.37 -16.89
N ASP A 221 14.20 -14.42 -17.70
CA ASP A 221 15.37 -15.28 -18.00
C ASP A 221 16.45 -14.57 -18.82
N ARG A 222 16.12 -13.43 -19.41
CA ARG A 222 17.06 -12.62 -20.21
C ARG A 222 17.71 -11.47 -19.43
N ILE A 223 17.35 -11.30 -18.15
CA ILE A 223 17.87 -10.26 -17.28
C ILE A 223 19.06 -10.82 -16.50
N SER A 224 20.15 -10.06 -16.39
CA SER A 224 21.33 -10.48 -15.64
C SER A 224 21.08 -10.56 -14.13
N ASP A 225 21.79 -11.46 -13.45
CA ASP A 225 21.75 -11.56 -11.98
C ASP A 225 22.27 -10.30 -11.27
N SER A 226 23.08 -9.50 -11.97
CA SER A 226 23.61 -8.22 -11.50
C SER A 226 22.60 -7.07 -11.52
N PHE A 227 21.44 -7.26 -12.16
CA PHE A 227 20.39 -6.25 -12.20
C PHE A 227 19.83 -5.95 -10.81
N SER A 228 19.57 -4.68 -10.51
CA SER A 228 19.11 -4.25 -9.19
C SER A 228 17.84 -4.92 -8.68
N PHE A 229 16.92 -5.30 -9.58
CA PHE A 229 15.68 -5.99 -9.21
C PHE A 229 15.78 -7.51 -9.29
N SER A 230 16.99 -8.07 -9.48
CA SER A 230 17.25 -9.52 -9.52
C SER A 230 16.64 -10.28 -8.34
N PRO A 231 16.72 -9.81 -7.07
CA PRO A 231 16.05 -10.49 -5.95
C PRO A 231 14.53 -10.60 -6.13
N THR A 232 13.88 -9.52 -6.59
CA THR A 232 12.43 -9.51 -6.86
C THR A 232 12.08 -10.42 -8.03
N ILE A 233 12.88 -10.40 -9.10
CA ILE A 233 12.71 -11.28 -10.25
C ILE A 233 12.80 -12.75 -9.82
N HIS A 234 13.80 -13.11 -9.00
CA HIS A 234 13.95 -14.47 -8.51
C HIS A 234 12.76 -14.92 -7.68
N GLU A 235 12.25 -14.06 -6.79
CA GLU A 235 11.02 -14.34 -6.03
C GLU A 235 9.80 -14.56 -6.95
N LEU A 236 9.64 -13.73 -7.98
CA LEU A 236 8.56 -13.87 -8.97
C LEU A 236 8.66 -15.16 -9.80
N LYS A 237 9.89 -15.55 -10.22
CA LYS A 237 10.12 -16.81 -10.93
C LYS A 237 9.74 -18.03 -10.09
N VAL A 238 10.04 -17.98 -8.78
CA VAL A 238 9.67 -19.03 -7.82
C VAL A 238 8.14 -19.13 -7.68
N ILE A 239 7.42 -18.00 -7.66
CA ILE A 239 5.96 -17.96 -7.56
C ILE A 239 5.30 -18.59 -8.79
N ALA A 240 5.75 -18.21 -9.98
CA ALA A 240 5.23 -18.75 -11.24
C ALA A 240 5.63 -20.22 -11.53
N SER A 241 6.45 -20.83 -10.69
CA SER A 241 6.94 -22.22 -10.87
C SER A 241 6.31 -23.19 -9.85
N PRO A 242 5.38 -24.08 -10.26
CA PRO A 242 4.66 -24.99 -9.36
C PRO A 242 5.55 -25.96 -8.56
N MET A 243 6.78 -26.25 -9.04
CA MET A 243 7.70 -27.19 -8.39
C MET A 243 8.54 -26.59 -7.24
N GLU A 244 8.73 -25.27 -7.19
CA GLU A 244 9.57 -24.63 -6.16
C GLU A 244 8.77 -24.14 -4.95
N SER A 245 7.48 -23.83 -5.13
CA SER A 245 6.56 -23.45 -4.05
C SER A 245 6.43 -24.52 -2.96
N LEU A 246 6.52 -25.81 -3.33
CA LEU A 246 6.45 -26.96 -2.42
C LEU A 246 7.66 -27.12 -1.47
N LYS A 247 8.79 -26.45 -1.74
CA LYS A 247 10.04 -26.61 -0.95
C LYS A 247 10.24 -25.56 0.14
N LYS A 248 9.50 -24.44 0.15
CA LYS A 248 9.62 -23.41 1.20
C LYS A 248 8.79 -23.76 2.44
N LYS A 249 9.35 -24.58 3.34
CA LYS A 249 8.91 -24.65 4.75
C LYS A 249 9.51 -23.48 5.52
N GLY A 250 8.76 -22.40 5.68
CA GLY A 250 9.13 -21.26 6.51
C GLY A 250 8.62 -19.95 5.93
N TYR A 251 7.59 -19.36 6.56
CA TYR A 251 6.96 -18.11 6.15
C TYR A 251 7.83 -16.90 6.51
N ALA A 252 8.89 -16.68 5.73
CA ALA A 252 9.48 -15.35 5.60
C ALA A 252 8.63 -14.57 4.57
N ILE A 253 8.20 -13.37 4.93
CA ILE A 253 7.37 -12.47 4.10
C ILE A 253 8.07 -12.26 2.75
N SER A 254 7.37 -12.52 1.64
CA SER A 254 7.95 -12.36 0.30
C SER A 254 7.95 -10.89 -0.08
N LYS A 255 9.04 -10.35 -0.64
CA LYS A 255 9.09 -8.95 -1.11
C LYS A 255 8.24 -8.72 -2.36
N THR A 256 7.64 -9.78 -2.90
CA THR A 256 6.69 -9.77 -4.02
C THR A 256 5.22 -9.63 -3.59
N ASP A 257 4.90 -9.82 -2.31
CA ASP A 257 3.52 -9.64 -1.80
C ASP A 257 3.03 -8.18 -1.99
N TYR A 258 3.96 -7.25 -2.22
CA TYR A 258 3.76 -5.82 -2.51
C TYR A 258 3.26 -5.51 -3.92
N LEU A 259 3.21 -6.51 -4.81
CA LEU A 259 2.87 -6.30 -6.23
C LEU A 259 1.38 -6.57 -6.52
N TRP A 260 0.69 -7.36 -5.71
CA TRP A 260 -0.67 -7.86 -6.01
C TRP A 260 -1.81 -7.02 -5.39
N GLU A 261 -1.63 -6.47 -4.21
CA GLU A 261 -2.69 -5.81 -3.46
C GLU A 261 -2.14 -4.51 -2.88
N GLY A 262 -3.02 -3.61 -2.40
CA GLY A 262 -2.61 -2.38 -1.71
C GLY A 262 -1.77 -2.65 -0.44
N PRO A 263 -1.84 -1.85 0.63
CA PRO A 263 -0.98 -2.07 1.79
C PRO A 263 -1.11 -3.52 2.34
N VAL A 264 -0.07 -4.32 2.09
CA VAL A 264 0.11 -5.81 2.15
C VAL A 264 -0.29 -6.48 3.47
N HIS A 265 -0.69 -5.70 4.45
CA HIS A 265 -1.08 -6.21 5.75
C HIS A 265 -2.53 -5.95 6.05
N LEU A 266 -3.34 -5.40 5.14
CA LEU A 266 -4.70 -5.02 5.47
C LEU A 266 -5.53 -6.23 5.92
N ASP A 267 -5.56 -7.32 5.17
CA ASP A 267 -6.32 -8.52 5.55
C ASP A 267 -5.79 -9.16 6.83
N ARG A 268 -4.47 -9.23 6.98
CA ARG A 268 -3.84 -9.73 8.21
C ARG A 268 -4.11 -8.81 9.41
N GLN A 269 -4.05 -7.50 9.23
CA GLN A 269 -4.31 -6.49 10.25
C GLN A 269 -5.78 -6.45 10.62
N LEU A 270 -6.68 -6.66 9.65
CA LEU A 270 -8.11 -6.84 9.88
C LEU A 270 -8.37 -8.13 10.67
N GLY A 271 -7.71 -9.24 10.31
CA GLY A 271 -7.76 -10.49 11.07
C GLY A 271 -7.23 -10.32 12.51
N GLN A 272 -6.08 -9.66 12.67
CA GLN A 272 -5.52 -9.32 13.98
C GLN A 272 -6.41 -8.37 14.77
N LEU A 273 -7.04 -7.40 14.10
CA LEU A 273 -7.97 -6.44 14.69
C LEU A 273 -9.18 -7.17 15.24
N ILE A 274 -9.77 -8.08 14.46
CA ILE A 274 -10.88 -8.93 14.88
C ILE A 274 -10.49 -9.75 16.11
N VAL A 275 -9.37 -10.46 16.06
CA VAL A 275 -8.89 -11.26 17.19
C VAL A 275 -8.60 -10.40 18.42
N ALA A 276 -8.03 -9.21 18.25
CA ALA A 276 -7.75 -8.28 19.35
C ALA A 276 -9.04 -7.71 19.98
N VAL A 277 -10.07 -7.46 19.17
CA VAL A 277 -11.41 -7.06 19.63
C VAL A 277 -12.05 -8.19 20.43
N ASP A 278 -12.08 -9.40 19.87
CA ASP A 278 -12.69 -10.58 20.52
C ASP A 278 -11.98 -10.94 21.86
N ASN A 279 -10.71 -10.57 22.00
CA ASN A 279 -9.92 -10.77 23.23
C ASN A 279 -9.81 -9.51 24.12
N TYR A 280 -10.60 -8.45 23.89
CA TYR A 280 -10.62 -7.22 24.70
C TYR A 280 -9.26 -6.51 24.87
N ARG A 281 -8.38 -6.59 23.85
CA ARG A 281 -7.01 -6.03 23.90
C ARG A 281 -6.96 -4.56 23.46
N ASN A 282 -7.55 -3.67 24.25
CA ASN A 282 -7.79 -2.26 23.86
C ASN A 282 -6.59 -1.49 23.29
N LYS A 283 -5.37 -1.68 23.84
CA LYS A 283 -4.16 -0.99 23.33
C LYS A 283 -3.78 -1.46 21.92
N GLU A 284 -3.90 -2.76 21.67
CA GLU A 284 -3.60 -3.40 20.39
C GLU A 284 -4.67 -3.06 19.34
N VAL A 285 -5.95 -3.07 19.73
CA VAL A 285 -7.06 -2.67 18.86
C VAL A 285 -6.87 -1.22 18.40
N ARG A 286 -6.51 -0.31 19.31
CA ARG A 286 -6.26 1.09 18.96
C ARG A 286 -5.16 1.25 17.91
N SER A 287 -4.00 0.60 18.10
CA SER A 287 -2.90 0.72 17.13
C SER A 287 -3.27 0.11 15.77
N LEU A 288 -3.99 -1.01 15.78
CA LEU A 288 -4.47 -1.67 14.56
C LEU A 288 -5.50 -0.82 13.81
N ILE A 289 -6.48 -0.20 14.50
CA ILE A 289 -7.45 0.71 13.86
C ILE A 289 -6.73 1.86 13.17
N TYR A 290 -5.75 2.51 13.81
CA TYR A 290 -5.00 3.59 13.16
C TYR A 290 -4.20 3.11 11.94
N SER A 291 -3.54 1.95 12.04
CA SER A 291 -2.79 1.37 10.91
C SER A 291 -3.71 1.07 9.73
N VAL A 292 -4.82 0.36 9.99
CA VAL A 292 -5.81 -0.03 8.98
C VAL A 292 -6.47 1.21 8.36
N ALA A 293 -6.82 2.21 9.18
CA ALA A 293 -7.41 3.45 8.70
C ALA A 293 -6.48 4.26 7.80
N LYS A 294 -5.19 4.37 8.17
CA LYS A 294 -4.16 5.03 7.35
C LYS A 294 -3.89 4.29 6.05
N ALA A 295 -4.00 2.96 6.07
CA ALA A 295 -3.88 2.10 4.90
C ALA A 295 -5.07 2.26 3.94
N LEU A 296 -6.30 2.26 4.47
CA LEU A 296 -7.54 2.35 3.68
C LEU A 296 -7.77 3.75 3.10
N TYR A 297 -7.57 4.80 3.89
CA TYR A 297 -7.88 6.16 3.46
C TYR A 297 -6.83 7.17 3.93
N PRO A 298 -5.65 7.22 3.27
CA PRO A 298 -4.51 8.01 3.71
C PRO A 298 -4.79 9.51 3.81
N GLN A 299 -5.68 10.07 2.98
CA GLN A 299 -6.00 11.50 3.00
C GLN A 299 -6.82 11.89 4.24
N LYS A 300 -7.61 10.96 4.80
CA LYS A 300 -8.55 11.20 5.90
C LYS A 300 -8.66 9.96 6.81
N PRO A 301 -7.57 9.56 7.50
CA PRO A 301 -7.55 8.32 8.29
C PRO A 301 -8.58 8.34 9.43
N ASP A 302 -8.84 9.49 10.04
CA ASP A 302 -9.80 9.58 11.15
C ASP A 302 -11.23 9.23 10.73
N TRP A 303 -11.60 9.51 9.47
CA TRP A 303 -12.89 9.10 8.92
C TRP A 303 -12.96 7.59 8.72
N ALA A 304 -11.90 6.97 8.22
CA ALA A 304 -11.83 5.51 8.14
C ALA A 304 -11.91 4.86 9.53
N ALA A 305 -11.24 5.43 10.53
CA ALA A 305 -11.31 4.96 11.92
C ALA A 305 -12.74 5.01 12.48
N LEU A 306 -13.49 6.10 12.23
CA LEU A 306 -14.91 6.21 12.59
C LEU A 306 -15.73 5.06 12.00
N HIS A 307 -15.61 4.81 10.69
CA HIS A 307 -16.36 3.75 10.02
C HIS A 307 -15.99 2.35 10.50
N ILE A 308 -14.70 2.07 10.70
CA ILE A 308 -14.23 0.81 11.29
C ILE A 308 -14.88 0.58 12.65
N LEU A 309 -14.88 1.58 13.53
CA LEU A 309 -15.50 1.50 14.85
C LEU A 309 -17.02 1.25 14.77
N ILE A 310 -17.72 1.87 13.82
CA ILE A 310 -19.16 1.64 13.61
C ILE A 310 -19.42 0.18 13.21
N ILE A 311 -18.61 -0.37 12.30
CA ILE A 311 -18.72 -1.76 11.84
C ILE A 311 -18.45 -2.73 13.00
N LEU A 312 -17.40 -2.50 13.79
CA LEU A 312 -17.08 -3.33 14.96
C LEU A 312 -18.20 -3.30 16.00
N LEU A 313 -18.78 -2.13 16.26
CA LEU A 313 -19.90 -1.99 17.19
C LEU A 313 -21.14 -2.73 16.69
N ALA A 314 -21.48 -2.58 15.40
CA ALA A 314 -22.61 -3.27 14.79
C ALA A 314 -22.46 -4.80 14.90
N ARG A 315 -21.25 -5.32 14.66
CA ARG A 315 -20.94 -6.74 14.81
C ARG A 315 -21.24 -7.25 16.23
N GLN A 316 -20.81 -6.52 17.26
CA GLN A 316 -21.01 -6.96 18.65
C GLN A 316 -22.46 -6.95 19.10
N LEU A 317 -23.21 -5.94 18.67
CA LEU A 317 -24.65 -5.87 18.95
C LEU A 317 -25.39 -7.04 18.31
N VAL A 318 -25.01 -7.45 17.10
CA VAL A 318 -25.55 -8.66 16.45
C VAL A 318 -25.21 -9.91 17.25
N GLN A 319 -24.01 -9.99 17.81
CA GLN A 319 -23.56 -11.10 18.68
C GLN A 319 -24.15 -11.05 20.10
N ARG A 320 -25.00 -10.05 20.42
CA ARG A 320 -25.59 -9.80 21.75
C ARG A 320 -24.56 -9.55 22.86
N GLU A 321 -23.32 -9.23 22.50
CA GLU A 321 -22.32 -8.78 23.44
C GLU A 321 -22.50 -7.27 23.65
N GLY A 322 -22.50 -6.81 24.90
CA GLY A 322 -22.71 -5.40 25.20
C GLY A 322 -21.64 -4.50 24.55
N GLY A 323 -22.05 -3.54 23.73
CA GLY A 323 -21.14 -2.67 22.96
C GLY A 323 -20.38 -1.60 23.76
N GLY A 324 -20.41 -1.66 25.10
CA GLY A 324 -19.83 -0.63 25.98
C GLY A 324 -18.33 -0.42 25.74
N HIS A 325 -17.57 -1.49 25.55
CA HIS A 325 -16.12 -1.39 25.38
C HIS A 325 -15.71 -0.77 24.04
N ILE A 326 -16.46 -0.97 22.95
CA ILE A 326 -16.23 -0.28 21.68
C ILE A 326 -16.56 1.21 21.81
N ILE A 327 -17.58 1.57 22.59
CA ILE A 327 -17.90 2.99 22.87
C ILE A 327 -16.76 3.67 23.63
N ASP A 328 -16.21 3.02 24.66
CA ASP A 328 -15.08 3.55 25.41
C ASP A 328 -13.82 3.66 24.53
N MET A 329 -13.60 2.68 23.65
CA MET A 329 -12.51 2.70 22.70
C MET A 329 -12.66 3.83 21.68
N ALA A 330 -13.85 4.02 21.13
CA ALA A 330 -14.15 5.11 20.21
C ALA A 330 -13.87 6.47 20.85
N ARG A 331 -14.17 6.66 22.14
CA ARG A 331 -13.85 7.88 22.90
C ARG A 331 -12.34 8.16 22.94
N SER A 332 -11.52 7.12 22.94
CA SER A 332 -10.07 7.23 23.01
C SER A 332 -9.36 7.43 21.66
N ILE A 333 -10.04 7.08 20.56
CA ILE A 333 -9.49 7.10 19.19
C ILE A 333 -9.97 8.34 18.43
N LEU A 334 -11.26 8.66 18.56
CA LEU A 334 -11.89 9.72 17.79
C LEU A 334 -11.74 11.07 18.49
N ASN A 335 -11.68 12.15 17.71
CA ASN A 335 -11.77 13.48 18.26
C ASN A 335 -13.20 13.75 18.83
N PRO A 336 -13.42 14.78 19.66
CA PRO A 336 -14.71 15.00 20.32
C PRO A 336 -15.91 15.14 19.37
N GLN A 337 -15.71 15.77 18.21
CA GLN A 337 -16.79 15.95 17.21
C GLN A 337 -17.13 14.63 16.52
N GLN A 338 -16.12 13.85 16.14
CA GLN A 338 -16.29 12.52 15.55
C GLN A 338 -16.87 11.52 16.55
N PHE A 339 -16.46 11.60 17.81
CA PHE A 339 -17.03 10.76 18.87
C PHE A 339 -18.51 11.09 19.10
N LYS A 340 -18.88 12.38 19.05
CA LYS A 340 -20.29 12.80 19.09
C LYS A 340 -21.06 12.20 17.91
N LEU A 341 -20.53 12.31 16.69
CA LEU A 341 -21.14 11.72 15.49
C LEU A 341 -21.31 10.20 15.61
N PHE A 342 -20.25 9.50 16.04
CA PHE A 342 -20.27 8.06 16.32
C PHE A 342 -21.37 7.67 17.31
N GLN A 343 -21.44 8.34 18.46
CA GLN A 343 -22.46 8.08 19.48
C GLN A 343 -23.87 8.32 18.94
N THR A 344 -24.05 9.37 18.16
CA THR A 344 -25.36 9.73 17.62
C THR A 344 -25.82 8.70 16.60
N LYS A 345 -24.95 8.25 15.68
CA LYS A 345 -25.27 7.16 14.73
C LYS A 345 -25.63 5.86 15.44
N TYR A 346 -24.84 5.49 16.44
CA TYR A 346 -25.11 4.31 17.27
C TYR A 346 -26.48 4.39 17.94
N LYS A 347 -26.75 5.49 18.64
CA LYS A 347 -28.03 5.68 19.34
C LYS A 347 -29.19 5.69 18.36
N PHE A 348 -29.05 6.38 17.23
CA PHE A 348 -30.10 6.43 16.22
C PHE A 348 -30.51 5.04 15.72
N ARG A 349 -29.56 4.11 15.55
CA ARG A 349 -29.85 2.75 15.08
C ARG A 349 -30.34 1.80 16.17
N PHE A 350 -29.85 1.91 17.41
CA PHE A 350 -30.01 0.86 18.42
C PHE A 350 -30.71 1.31 19.72
N SER A 351 -31.03 2.60 19.86
CA SER A 351 -31.72 3.14 21.03
C SER A 351 -33.23 2.90 20.96
N LYS A 352 -33.87 2.87 22.14
CA LYS A 352 -35.33 2.86 22.27
C LYS A 352 -35.96 4.25 22.12
N TYR A 353 -35.18 5.29 21.80
CA TYR A 353 -35.63 6.68 21.74
C TYR A 353 -35.48 7.27 20.32
N PRO A 354 -36.19 6.73 19.31
CA PRO A 354 -35.97 7.06 17.91
C PRO A 354 -36.09 8.56 17.63
N PHE A 355 -37.08 9.25 18.21
CA PHE A 355 -37.26 10.69 17.97
C PHE A 355 -36.15 11.56 18.56
N LEU A 356 -35.71 11.25 19.79
CA LEU A 356 -34.62 11.99 20.44
C LEU A 356 -33.31 11.82 19.67
N ASP A 357 -33.04 10.59 19.23
CA ASP A 357 -31.78 10.26 18.58
C ASP A 357 -31.77 10.67 17.10
N ALA A 358 -32.94 10.69 16.43
CA ALA A 358 -33.12 11.32 15.12
C ALA A 358 -32.79 12.81 15.19
N ALA A 359 -33.39 13.54 16.14
CA ALA A 359 -33.17 14.98 16.31
C ALA A 359 -31.68 15.30 16.55
N ARG A 360 -31.04 14.54 17.45
CA ARG A 360 -29.59 14.66 17.68
C ARG A 360 -28.76 14.38 16.45
N TYR A 361 -29.21 13.47 15.56
CA TYR A 361 -28.49 13.16 14.34
C TYR A 361 -28.64 14.25 13.30
N LEU A 362 -29.84 14.82 13.16
CA LEU A 362 -30.07 16.01 12.35
C LEU A 362 -29.15 17.16 12.79
N ASP A 363 -29.03 17.41 14.10
CA ASP A 363 -28.12 18.41 14.68
C ASP A 363 -26.63 18.14 14.36
N CYS A 364 -26.23 16.89 14.17
CA CYS A 364 -24.84 16.50 13.91
C CYS A 364 -24.51 16.35 12.42
N LEU A 365 -25.52 16.36 11.54
CA LEU A 365 -25.35 16.09 10.12
C LEU A 365 -24.36 17.03 9.41
N PRO A 366 -24.27 18.34 9.73
CA PRO A 366 -23.28 19.22 9.12
C PRO A 366 -21.83 18.84 9.42
N LEU A 367 -21.57 18.04 10.45
CA LEU A 367 -20.23 17.53 10.77
C LEU A 367 -19.81 16.41 9.82
N GLU A 368 -20.76 15.72 9.20
CA GLU A 368 -20.53 14.60 8.29
C GLU A 368 -20.59 15.02 6.82
N ILE A 369 -21.60 15.80 6.47
CA ILE A 369 -21.89 16.15 5.08
C ILE A 369 -21.82 17.67 4.97
N SER A 370 -20.84 18.17 4.22
CA SER A 370 -20.69 19.62 4.02
C SER A 370 -21.65 20.16 2.95
N GLU A 371 -22.05 19.33 1.99
CA GLU A 371 -22.89 19.72 0.85
C GLU A 371 -24.38 19.81 1.24
N PRO A 372 -25.06 20.96 1.00
CA PRO A 372 -26.45 21.15 1.41
C PRO A 372 -27.45 20.17 0.78
N GLU A 373 -27.26 19.80 -0.47
CA GLU A 373 -28.14 18.86 -1.18
C GLU A 373 -28.04 17.45 -0.56
N MET A 374 -26.82 16.97 -0.36
CA MET A 374 -26.56 15.69 0.31
C MET A 374 -27.03 15.70 1.77
N GLN A 375 -26.99 16.85 2.46
CA GLN A 375 -27.61 16.98 3.78
C GLN A 375 -29.13 16.80 3.70
N ASN A 376 -29.81 17.38 2.71
CA ASN A 376 -31.26 17.20 2.56
C ASN A 376 -31.62 15.73 2.30
N LEU A 377 -30.86 15.05 1.45
CA LEU A 377 -31.04 13.61 1.22
C LEU A 377 -30.88 12.81 2.52
N ALA A 378 -29.82 13.08 3.30
CA ALA A 378 -29.61 12.39 4.57
C ALA A 378 -30.68 12.72 5.62
N LYS A 379 -31.18 13.97 5.68
CA LYS A 379 -32.33 14.34 6.51
C LYS A 379 -33.56 13.52 6.11
N ALA A 380 -33.85 13.40 4.82
CA ALA A 380 -34.96 12.59 4.33
C ALA A 380 -34.83 11.13 4.80
N MET A 381 -33.65 10.52 4.61
CA MET A 381 -33.37 9.15 5.05
C MET A 381 -33.56 8.95 6.57
N ILE A 382 -33.09 9.90 7.38
CA ILE A 382 -33.26 9.85 8.85
C ILE A 382 -34.75 9.87 9.20
N LEU A 383 -35.55 10.73 8.57
CA LEU A 383 -36.98 10.84 8.86
C LEU A 383 -37.76 9.61 8.39
N PHE A 384 -37.50 9.09 7.19
CA PHE A 384 -38.12 7.87 6.68
C PHE A 384 -37.81 6.68 7.58
N TYR A 385 -36.54 6.51 7.97
CA TYR A 385 -36.14 5.46 8.89
C TYR A 385 -36.83 5.60 10.25
N THR A 386 -36.87 6.81 10.81
CA THR A 386 -37.52 7.08 12.11
C THR A 386 -39.00 6.72 12.07
N ALA A 387 -39.71 7.15 11.03
CA ALA A 387 -41.13 6.86 10.84
C ALA A 387 -41.36 5.36 10.66
N LYS A 388 -40.56 4.69 9.83
CA LYS A 388 -40.66 3.25 9.59
C LYS A 388 -40.41 2.42 10.86
N SER A 389 -39.32 2.69 11.58
CA SER A 389 -39.01 1.97 12.82
C SER A 389 -40.09 2.17 13.88
N TRP A 390 -40.63 3.39 14.02
CA TRP A 390 -41.74 3.62 14.93
C TRP A 390 -43.02 2.89 14.52
N PHE A 391 -43.32 2.84 13.23
CA PHE A 391 -44.47 2.13 12.70
C PHE A 391 -44.37 0.62 12.92
N GLU A 392 -43.20 0.02 12.68
CA GLU A 392 -42.96 -1.42 12.80
C GLU A 392 -42.82 -1.90 14.26
N GLU A 393 -42.31 -1.06 15.16
CA GLU A 393 -41.94 -1.44 16.54
C GLU A 393 -42.60 -0.55 17.62
N MET A 394 -43.80 -0.01 17.36
CA MET A 394 -44.44 1.01 18.21
C MET A 394 -44.52 0.62 19.70
N ASP A 395 -44.76 -0.66 20.01
CA ASP A 395 -44.90 -1.16 21.38
C ASP A 395 -43.56 -1.26 22.15
N GLN A 396 -42.44 -1.25 21.44
CA GLN A 396 -41.09 -1.45 22.02
C GLN A 396 -40.31 -0.13 22.15
N LEU A 397 -40.76 0.91 21.45
CA LEU A 397 -40.07 2.19 21.34
C LEU A 397 -40.74 3.28 22.19
N SER A 398 -39.94 4.20 22.69
CA SER A 398 -40.38 5.30 23.56
C SER A 398 -40.60 6.58 22.76
N SER A 399 -41.69 7.30 23.06
CA SER A 399 -42.01 8.61 22.49
C SER A 399 -41.14 9.75 23.02
N ARG A 400 -40.11 9.45 23.81
CA ARG A 400 -39.18 10.46 24.33
C ARG A 400 -38.50 11.22 23.19
N GLY A 401 -38.42 12.54 23.34
CA GLY A 401 -37.83 13.43 22.32
C GLY A 401 -38.78 13.83 21.21
N LEU A 402 -40.01 13.27 21.18
CA LEU A 402 -41.01 13.61 20.18
C LEU A 402 -41.29 15.12 20.12
N LYS A 403 -41.54 15.76 21.27
CA LYS A 403 -41.79 17.22 21.34
C LYS A 403 -40.60 18.06 20.87
N TYR A 404 -39.39 17.54 21.03
CA TYR A 404 -38.18 18.23 20.59
C TYR A 404 -38.06 18.16 19.07
N LEU A 405 -38.14 16.95 18.51
CA LEU A 405 -38.09 16.72 17.06
C LEU A 405 -39.22 17.45 16.33
N SER A 406 -40.45 17.40 16.85
CA SER A 406 -41.59 18.06 16.22
C SER A 406 -41.44 19.59 16.18
N LYS A 407 -40.88 20.19 17.24
CA LYS A 407 -40.59 21.62 17.28
C LYS A 407 -39.47 21.97 16.30
N GLU A 408 -38.41 21.18 16.24
CA GLU A 408 -37.27 21.40 15.33
C GLU A 408 -37.68 21.36 13.86
N LEU A 409 -38.58 20.43 13.51
CA LEU A 409 -39.06 20.23 12.14
C LEU A 409 -40.32 21.04 11.80
N ASN A 410 -40.90 21.76 12.76
CA ASN A 410 -42.18 22.46 12.67
C ASN A 410 -43.35 21.55 12.24
N LEU A 411 -43.50 20.39 12.90
CA LEU A 411 -44.57 19.44 12.61
C LEU A 411 -45.85 19.76 13.39
N SER A 412 -47.00 19.67 12.71
CA SER A 412 -48.33 19.85 13.29
C SER A 412 -49.15 18.56 13.19
N TYR A 413 -49.49 17.98 14.35
CA TYR A 413 -50.22 16.71 14.45
C TYR A 413 -51.10 16.67 15.70
N THR A 414 -52.20 15.93 15.62
CA THR A 414 -53.15 15.71 16.73
C THR A 414 -53.03 14.33 17.37
N ASN A 415 -52.51 13.34 16.64
CA ASN A 415 -52.35 11.97 17.09
C ASN A 415 -51.09 11.32 16.48
N ASN A 416 -50.79 10.09 16.89
CA ASN A 416 -49.59 9.36 16.43
C ASN A 416 -49.64 9.02 14.93
N GLU A 417 -50.84 8.79 14.38
CA GLU A 417 -51.04 8.54 12.95
C GLU A 417 -50.59 9.75 12.12
N GLU A 418 -51.11 10.92 12.44
CA GLU A 418 -50.77 12.17 11.77
C GLU A 418 -49.29 12.54 11.94
N LEU A 419 -48.68 12.21 13.08
CA LEU A 419 -47.25 12.41 13.29
C LEU A 419 -46.40 11.65 12.28
N LEU A 420 -46.68 10.36 12.07
CA LEU A 420 -45.91 9.53 11.14
C LEU A 420 -46.05 10.05 9.70
N ILE A 421 -47.27 10.42 9.32
CA ILE A 421 -47.54 11.05 8.03
C ILE A 421 -46.73 12.35 7.89
N GLU A 422 -46.74 13.22 8.89
CA GLU A 422 -45.97 14.48 8.85
C GLU A 422 -44.46 14.27 8.81
N LEU A 423 -43.92 13.26 9.50
CA LEU A 423 -42.50 12.91 9.42
C LEU A 423 -42.11 12.49 8.01
N VAL A 424 -42.88 11.60 7.38
CA VAL A 424 -42.61 11.15 6.02
C VAL A 424 -42.81 12.29 5.02
N ARG A 425 -43.87 13.09 5.15
CA ARG A 425 -44.06 14.29 4.31
C ARG A 425 -42.91 15.28 4.44
N LYS A 426 -42.41 15.50 5.65
CA LYS A 426 -41.24 16.36 5.87
C LYS A 426 -39.99 15.78 5.22
N GLY A 427 -39.78 14.46 5.28
CA GLY A 427 -38.72 13.78 4.54
C GLY A 427 -38.82 13.99 3.02
N LEU A 428 -40.02 13.82 2.46
CA LEU A 428 -40.29 14.05 1.03
C LEU A 428 -40.12 15.52 0.63
N SER A 429 -40.30 16.47 1.55
CA SER A 429 -39.98 17.87 1.25
C SER A 429 -38.46 18.11 1.07
N PHE A 430 -37.62 17.25 1.65
CA PHE A 430 -36.17 17.28 1.45
C PHE A 430 -35.72 16.45 0.25
N ASP A 431 -36.45 15.37 -0.08
CA ASP A 431 -36.21 14.52 -1.23
C ASP A 431 -37.53 14.17 -1.98
N PRO A 432 -38.01 15.07 -2.86
CA PRO A 432 -39.31 14.92 -3.54
C PRO A 432 -39.36 13.79 -4.57
N VAL A 433 -38.23 13.18 -4.90
CA VAL A 433 -38.13 12.10 -5.90
C VAL A 433 -37.91 10.73 -5.25
N ASN A 434 -38.08 10.64 -3.92
CA ASN A 434 -37.86 9.40 -3.19
C ASN A 434 -39.06 8.43 -3.27
N GLN A 435 -38.99 7.45 -4.17
CA GLN A 435 -40.05 6.46 -4.35
C GLN A 435 -40.33 5.66 -3.06
N SER A 436 -39.29 5.21 -2.35
CA SER A 436 -39.46 4.47 -1.08
C SER A 436 -40.11 5.31 0.03
N GLY A 437 -39.90 6.63 0.03
CA GLY A 437 -40.59 7.56 0.93
C GLY A 437 -42.09 7.60 0.65
N TYR A 438 -42.49 7.61 -0.63
CA TYR A 438 -43.90 7.54 -1.03
C TYR A 438 -44.53 6.18 -0.72
N GLU A 439 -43.82 5.08 -0.98
CA GLU A 439 -44.27 3.72 -0.61
C GLU A 439 -44.49 3.60 0.91
N LEU A 440 -43.57 4.14 1.72
CA LEU A 440 -43.76 4.18 3.16
C LEU A 440 -45.02 4.99 3.51
N LEU A 441 -45.21 6.16 2.89
CA LEU A 441 -46.37 7.02 3.15
C LEU A 441 -47.71 6.31 2.88
N THR A 442 -47.80 5.50 1.81
CA THR A 442 -49.04 4.80 1.46
C THR A 442 -49.34 3.61 2.36
N GLN A 443 -48.32 3.06 3.03
CA GLN A 443 -48.48 1.96 4.01
C GLN A 443 -48.91 2.45 5.41
N LEU A 444 -48.75 3.74 5.72
CA LEU A 444 -49.12 4.27 7.02
C LEU A 444 -50.65 4.27 7.24
N PRO A 445 -51.13 4.11 8.50
CA PRO A 445 -52.55 4.20 8.81
C PRO A 445 -53.09 5.59 8.44
N ARG A 446 -54.32 5.64 7.93
CA ARG A 446 -54.98 6.88 7.48
C ARG A 446 -56.47 6.89 7.80
N THR A 447 -56.81 6.74 9.07
CA THR A 447 -58.21 6.61 9.52
C THR A 447 -58.95 7.95 9.47
N SER A 448 -58.25 9.06 9.74
CA SER A 448 -58.86 10.38 9.82
C SER A 448 -58.97 11.09 8.46
N ARG A 449 -59.96 11.98 8.31
CA ARG A 449 -60.08 12.83 7.10
C ARG A 449 -58.86 13.73 6.92
N SER A 450 -58.31 14.25 8.03
CA SER A 450 -57.09 15.07 8.04
C SER A 450 -55.90 14.30 7.49
N SER A 451 -55.63 13.10 8.01
CA SER A 451 -54.59 12.18 7.51
C SER A 451 -54.73 11.90 6.02
N LYS A 452 -55.94 11.56 5.55
CA LYS A 452 -56.20 11.30 4.14
C LYS A 452 -55.98 12.54 3.25
N ASN A 453 -56.22 13.75 3.74
CA ASN A 453 -55.92 14.97 2.99
C ASN A 453 -54.41 15.21 2.88
N LYS A 454 -53.67 14.98 3.97
CA LYS A 454 -52.20 15.12 3.98
C LYS A 454 -51.51 14.15 3.03
N ILE A 455 -52.00 12.91 2.94
CA ILE A 455 -51.49 11.91 1.98
C ILE A 455 -51.84 12.30 0.55
N GLU A 456 -53.06 12.78 0.29
CA GLU A 456 -53.46 13.26 -1.04
C GLU A 456 -52.51 14.36 -1.54
N GLU A 457 -52.24 15.36 -0.70
CA GLU A 457 -51.31 16.46 -1.04
C GLU A 457 -49.92 15.95 -1.43
N ALA A 458 -49.40 14.95 -0.71
CA ALA A 458 -48.10 14.36 -1.01
C ALA A 458 -48.11 13.56 -2.33
N LEU A 459 -49.15 12.76 -2.57
CA LEU A 459 -49.29 11.98 -3.82
C LEU A 459 -49.49 12.88 -5.05
N LEU A 460 -50.12 14.04 -4.90
CA LEU A 460 -50.20 15.05 -5.96
C LEU A 460 -48.81 15.60 -6.31
N ILE A 461 -47.95 15.85 -5.31
CA ILE A 461 -46.55 16.23 -5.54
C ILE A 461 -45.80 15.10 -6.28
N MET A 462 -46.01 13.84 -5.88
CA MET A 462 -45.40 12.69 -6.54
C MET A 462 -45.78 12.64 -8.02
N ARG A 463 -47.08 12.75 -8.33
CA ARG A 463 -47.59 12.77 -9.70
C ARG A 463 -46.91 13.85 -10.54
N ASP A 464 -46.75 15.05 -9.98
CA ASP A 464 -46.17 16.18 -10.69
C ASP A 464 -44.65 16.02 -10.89
N LYS A 465 -43.95 15.36 -9.95
CA LYS A 465 -42.50 15.11 -9.98
C LYS A 465 -42.12 13.83 -10.74
N MET A 466 -43.02 12.85 -10.84
CA MET A 466 -42.80 11.52 -11.43
C MET A 466 -43.85 11.23 -12.51
N GLN A 467 -43.83 12.00 -13.60
CA GLN A 467 -44.89 12.00 -14.63
C GLN A 467 -45.10 10.64 -15.34
N ASN A 468 -44.12 9.75 -15.30
CA ASN A 468 -44.18 8.43 -15.94
C ASN A 468 -44.46 7.28 -14.94
N ASP A 469 -44.62 7.58 -13.65
CA ASP A 469 -44.92 6.57 -12.64
C ASP A 469 -46.46 6.43 -12.48
N PRO A 470 -47.04 5.23 -12.72
CA PRO A 470 -48.47 5.01 -12.52
C PRO A 470 -48.88 4.94 -11.03
N VAL A 471 -47.95 4.69 -10.11
CA VAL A 471 -48.20 4.52 -8.67
C VAL A 471 -49.02 5.66 -8.05
N PRO A 472 -48.67 6.96 -8.22
CA PRO A 472 -49.45 8.04 -7.62
C PRO A 472 -50.91 8.06 -8.09
N CYS A 473 -51.19 7.72 -9.34
CA CYS A 473 -52.56 7.67 -9.86
C CYS A 473 -53.37 6.53 -9.24
N LEU A 474 -52.76 5.34 -9.10
CA LEU A 474 -53.40 4.17 -8.48
C LEU A 474 -53.70 4.40 -6.99
N GLU A 475 -52.75 5.01 -6.28
CA GLU A 475 -52.89 5.32 -4.86
C GLU A 475 -53.89 6.46 -4.60
N LEU A 476 -53.90 7.50 -5.45
CA LEU A 476 -54.92 8.56 -5.39
C LEU A 476 -56.33 8.00 -5.63
N ALA A 477 -56.50 7.11 -6.61
CA ALA A 477 -57.79 6.46 -6.86
C ALA A 477 -58.27 5.67 -5.64
N SER A 478 -57.38 4.89 -5.03
CA SER A 478 -57.66 4.12 -3.81
C SER A 478 -58.04 5.03 -2.64
N LEU A 479 -57.31 6.14 -2.48
CA LEU A 479 -57.57 7.14 -1.44
C LEU A 479 -58.92 7.86 -1.65
N TYR A 480 -59.31 8.17 -2.88
CA TYR A 480 -60.62 8.76 -3.17
C TYR A 480 -61.77 7.80 -2.86
N TYR A 481 -61.60 6.51 -3.17
CA TYR A 481 -62.56 5.49 -2.78
C TYR A 481 -62.73 5.41 -1.25
N GLU A 482 -61.63 5.48 -0.50
CA GLU A 482 -61.64 5.51 0.96
C GLU A 482 -62.33 6.77 1.55
N LYS A 483 -62.36 7.88 0.82
CA LYS A 483 -63.04 9.14 1.24
C LYS A 483 -64.55 9.12 0.99
N MET A 484 -65.07 8.23 0.14
CA MET A 484 -66.50 8.18 -0.13
C MET A 484 -67.30 7.61 1.07
N PRO A 485 -68.42 8.26 1.46
CA PRO A 485 -69.33 7.74 2.49
C PRO A 485 -70.00 6.43 2.04
N PHE A 486 -70.20 5.51 2.99
CA PHE A 486 -70.61 4.12 2.76
C PHE A 486 -71.88 3.93 1.90
N GLU A 487 -72.82 4.89 1.91
CA GLU A 487 -74.05 4.80 1.10
C GLU A 487 -73.80 4.82 -0.42
N LYS A 488 -72.64 5.33 -0.89
CA LYS A 488 -72.28 5.34 -2.32
C LYS A 488 -71.40 4.17 -2.77
N ARG A 489 -70.96 3.29 -1.86
CA ARG A 489 -70.06 2.17 -2.20
C ARG A 489 -70.74 0.96 -2.84
N LYS A 490 -72.09 0.89 -2.82
CA LYS A 490 -72.86 -0.23 -3.40
C LYS A 490 -73.17 -0.10 -4.90
N LEU A 491 -72.67 0.95 -5.57
CA LEU A 491 -73.08 1.31 -6.94
C LEU A 491 -71.98 1.22 -7.99
N PHE A 492 -70.84 0.57 -7.69
CA PHE A 492 -69.78 0.28 -8.65
C PHE A 492 -69.44 -1.20 -8.69
#